data_AF-A0AAN7SXP5-F1
#
_entry.id   AF-A0AAN7SXP5-F1
#
_cell.length_a   1.000
_cell.length_b   1.000
_cell.length_c   1.000
_cell.angle_alpha   90.00
_cell.angle_beta   90.00
_cell.angle_gamma   90.00
#
_symmetry.space_group_name_H-M   'P 1'
#
loop_
_entity.id
_entity.type
_entity.pdbx_description
1 polymer ?
#
loop_
_entity_poly.entity_id
_entity_poly.type
_entity_poly.pdbx_seq_one_letter_code
_entity_poly.pdbx_strand_id
1 'polypeptide(L)'
;MPCPNRFAAALQETVTTEDGVKMYTWRAVRRQHLRMLRKQTRTIVFFMAMIEILRAGVGNMVYGGKHGTQAAGAEDYGISYNVGCFLAWLYMCLFAMVWEPFFSWWVPTSTSDEESKTMSKVISILDKLNGVFLPAVVGMSLLQHIYHVISTFIYVDARPVDSTAKTPRSASLNSKKNWAIRAILLLGVITSIVCGKAMFTVLEGYDLARVKPVEYLVLVLPIQVNFGLLMGSAVQFKAEQRAARKMAVRKVVDTEAAADEKERLLVEA
;
A
#
# COMPACT_ATOMS: atom_id res chain seq x y z
N MET A 1 -26.21 -16.64 -1.40
CA MET A 1 -25.50 -16.69 -2.70
C MET A 1 -24.21 -15.88 -2.57
N PRO A 2 -23.02 -16.49 -2.63
CA PRO A 2 -21.78 -15.73 -2.62
C PRO A 2 -21.61 -15.06 -3.99
N CYS A 3 -21.51 -13.73 -4.02
CA CYS A 3 -21.19 -12.99 -5.24
C CYS A 3 -19.89 -13.53 -5.84
N PRO A 4 -19.84 -13.87 -7.15
CA PRO A 4 -18.59 -14.22 -7.79
C PRO A 4 -17.68 -13.00 -7.70
N ASN A 5 -16.54 -13.19 -7.04
CA ASN A 5 -15.50 -12.19 -6.88
C ASN A 5 -15.19 -11.55 -8.24
N ARG A 6 -15.62 -10.31 -8.47
CA ARG A 6 -15.13 -9.47 -9.59
C ARG A 6 -13.60 -9.34 -9.59
N PHE A 7 -12.95 -9.67 -8.46
CA PHE A 7 -11.49 -9.81 -8.33
C PHE A 7 -10.90 -11.03 -9.05
N ALA A 8 -11.64 -12.13 -9.19
CA ALA A 8 -11.18 -13.34 -9.89
C ALA A 8 -11.18 -13.15 -11.42
N ALA A 9 -12.13 -12.39 -11.96
CA ALA A 9 -12.20 -12.07 -13.39
C ALA A 9 -11.04 -11.15 -13.85
N ALA A 10 -10.62 -10.20 -13.00
CA ALA A 10 -9.48 -9.33 -13.29
C ALA A 10 -8.10 -10.01 -13.10
N LEU A 11 -8.07 -11.28 -12.69
CA LEU A 11 -6.89 -12.12 -12.48
C LEU A 11 -6.59 -13.06 -13.68
N GLN A 12 -7.41 -13.04 -14.73
CA GLN A 12 -7.30 -13.92 -15.90
C GLN A 12 -6.36 -13.38 -17.01
N GLU A 13 -5.21 -12.81 -16.67
CA GLU A 13 -4.08 -12.80 -17.62
C GLU A 13 -3.28 -14.09 -17.40
N THR A 14 -3.90 -15.22 -17.76
CA THR A 14 -3.24 -16.53 -17.77
C THR A 14 -2.68 -16.79 -19.14
N VAL A 15 -1.37 -17.08 -19.22
CA VAL A 15 -0.73 -17.56 -20.44
C VAL A 15 -0.70 -19.07 -20.36
N THR A 16 -1.19 -19.76 -21.38
CA THR A 16 -1.05 -21.20 -21.51
C THR A 16 0.32 -21.48 -22.13
N THR A 17 1.17 -22.26 -21.45
CA THR A 17 2.43 -22.72 -22.05
C THR A 17 2.18 -23.75 -23.13
N GLU A 18 3.19 -24.04 -23.95
CA GLU A 18 3.13 -25.07 -25.02
C GLU A 18 2.70 -26.45 -24.46
N ASP A 19 3.01 -26.72 -23.20
CA ASP A 19 2.62 -27.94 -22.46
C ASP A 19 1.17 -27.92 -21.89
N GLY A 20 0.35 -26.93 -22.25
CA GLY A 20 -1.04 -26.81 -21.76
C GLY A 20 -1.20 -26.31 -20.32
N VAL A 21 -0.11 -25.97 -19.63
CA VAL A 21 -0.14 -25.46 -18.25
C VAL A 21 -0.54 -23.99 -18.24
N LYS A 22 -1.64 -23.65 -17.55
CA LYS A 22 -2.03 -22.24 -17.34
C LYS A 22 -1.09 -21.60 -16.33
N MET A 23 -0.47 -20.49 -16.69
CA MET A 23 0.39 -19.70 -15.81
C MET A 23 -0.15 -18.29 -15.60
N TYR A 24 -0.23 -17.81 -14.37
CA TYR A 24 -0.41 -16.40 -14.05
C TYR A 24 0.78 -15.60 -14.56
N THR A 25 0.51 -14.54 -15.32
CA THR A 25 1.53 -13.56 -15.68
C THR A 25 2.13 -12.89 -14.44
N TRP A 26 3.43 -12.61 -14.49
CA TRP A 26 4.14 -11.87 -13.43
C TRP A 26 3.47 -10.50 -13.13
N ARG A 27 2.83 -9.90 -14.14
CA ARG A 27 2.09 -8.63 -14.04
C ARG A 27 0.88 -8.74 -13.14
N ALA A 28 0.11 -9.82 -13.27
CA ALA A 28 -1.07 -10.06 -12.45
C ALA A 28 -0.68 -10.24 -10.98
N VAL A 29 0.31 -11.10 -10.72
CA VAL A 29 0.85 -11.38 -9.37
C VAL A 29 1.41 -10.10 -8.73
N ARG A 30 2.21 -9.33 -9.48
CA ARG A 30 2.79 -8.09 -8.95
C ARG A 30 1.74 -7.01 -8.69
N ARG A 31 0.76 -6.86 -9.58
CA ARG A 31 -0.35 -5.92 -9.40
C ARG A 31 -1.15 -6.26 -8.13
N GLN A 32 -1.34 -7.55 -7.84
CA GLN A 32 -1.97 -8.00 -6.60
C GLN A 32 -1.15 -7.58 -5.38
N HIS A 33 0.15 -7.88 -5.35
CA HIS A 33 1.00 -7.51 -4.21
C HIS A 33 1.08 -5.98 -4.02
N LEU A 34 1.22 -5.19 -5.09
CA LEU A 34 1.21 -3.72 -5.01
C LEU A 34 -0.15 -3.17 -4.53
N ARG A 35 -1.26 -3.81 -4.87
CA ARG A 35 -2.59 -3.46 -4.32
C ARG A 35 -2.65 -3.76 -2.82
N MET A 36 -2.15 -4.92 -2.39
CA MET A 36 -2.13 -5.29 -0.97
C MET A 36 -1.20 -4.38 -0.18
N LEU A 37 -0.02 -4.04 -0.70
CA LEU A 37 0.90 -3.06 -0.10
C LEU A 37 0.20 -1.72 0.12
N ARG A 38 -0.48 -1.17 -0.90
CA ARG A 38 -1.24 0.08 -0.76
C ARG A 38 -2.35 0.00 0.28
N LYS A 39 -3.05 -1.15 0.38
CA LYS A 39 -4.05 -1.36 1.43
C LYS A 39 -3.39 -1.33 2.81
N GLN A 40 -2.31 -2.08 3.00
CA GLN A 40 -1.59 -2.10 4.28
C GLN A 40 -1.07 -0.72 4.67
N THR A 41 -0.48 0.04 3.74
CA THR A 41 -0.04 1.41 4.02
C THR A 41 -1.18 2.31 4.49
N ARG A 42 -2.36 2.24 3.85
CA ARG A 42 -3.55 3.00 4.27
C ARG A 42 -4.03 2.57 5.66
N THR A 43 -4.03 1.27 5.92
CA THR A 43 -4.39 0.70 7.23
C THR A 43 -3.44 1.20 8.33
N ILE A 44 -2.14 1.23 8.07
CA ILE A 44 -1.15 1.75 9.03
C ILE A 44 -1.38 3.25 9.29
N VAL A 45 -1.56 4.06 8.24
CA VAL A 45 -1.87 5.50 8.38
C VAL A 45 -3.13 5.71 9.23
N PHE A 46 -4.18 4.92 8.96
CA PHE A 46 -5.44 5.00 9.70
C PHE A 46 -5.26 4.66 11.19
N PHE A 47 -4.58 3.56 11.52
CA PHE A 47 -4.37 3.18 12.92
C PHE A 47 -3.43 4.13 13.65
N MET A 48 -2.39 4.66 13.00
CA MET A 48 -1.54 5.70 13.58
C MET A 48 -2.33 6.99 13.86
N ALA A 49 -3.22 7.39 12.94
CA ALA A 49 -4.12 8.52 13.17
C ALA A 49 -5.09 8.25 14.33
N MET A 50 -5.62 7.03 14.46
CA MET A 50 -6.45 6.65 15.62
C MET A 50 -5.68 6.72 16.94
N ILE A 51 -4.42 6.31 16.97
CA ILE A 51 -3.57 6.44 18.17
C ILE A 51 -3.45 7.92 18.56
N GLU A 52 -3.22 8.81 17.60
CA GLU A 52 -3.14 10.25 17.86
C GLU A 52 -4.49 10.83 18.32
N ILE A 53 -5.60 10.39 17.73
CA ILE A 53 -6.95 10.80 18.16
C ILE A 53 -7.23 10.38 19.60
N LEU A 54 -6.87 9.15 19.99
CA LEU A 54 -7.09 8.67 21.35
C LEU A 54 -6.16 9.39 22.35
N ARG A 55 -4.94 9.73 21.93
CA ARG A 55 -3.98 10.45 22.77
C ARG A 55 -4.44 11.90 23.03
N ALA A 56 -4.80 12.62 21.97
CA ALA A 56 -5.15 14.05 22.06
C ALA A 56 -6.62 14.27 22.46
N GLY A 57 -7.50 13.34 22.09
CA GLY A 57 -8.96 13.46 22.22
C GLY A 57 -9.59 14.15 21.01
N VAL A 58 -10.72 13.59 20.55
CA VAL A 58 -11.47 14.07 19.37
C VAL A 58 -11.84 15.56 19.50
N GLY A 59 -12.37 15.98 20.65
CA GLY A 59 -12.77 17.36 20.89
C GLY A 59 -11.60 18.35 20.87
N ASN A 60 -10.48 17.99 21.50
CA ASN A 60 -9.28 18.83 21.51
C ASN A 60 -8.66 18.95 20.11
N MET A 61 -8.67 17.89 19.31
CA MET A 61 -8.16 17.93 17.93
C MET A 61 -9.01 18.80 17.00
N VAL A 62 -10.33 18.84 17.18
CA VAL A 62 -11.24 19.62 16.30
C VAL A 62 -11.31 21.07 16.72
N TYR A 63 -11.40 21.35 18.02
CA TYR A 63 -11.62 22.70 18.53
C TYR A 63 -10.34 23.42 18.98
N GLY A 64 -9.23 22.69 19.18
CA GLY A 64 -7.86 23.22 19.37
C GLY A 64 -7.78 24.59 20.05
N GLY A 65 -7.95 24.65 21.37
CA GLY A 65 -7.88 25.90 22.14
C GLY A 65 -9.16 26.74 22.14
N LYS A 66 -10.18 26.36 21.37
CA LYS A 66 -11.51 27.01 21.37
C LYS A 66 -12.49 26.24 22.24
N HIS A 67 -13.53 26.91 22.72
CA HIS A 67 -14.59 26.31 23.54
C HIS A 67 -14.08 25.58 24.80
N GLY A 68 -12.98 26.07 25.40
CA GLY A 68 -12.39 25.47 26.60
C GLY A 68 -11.57 24.20 26.38
N THR A 69 -11.38 23.77 25.13
CA THR A 69 -10.52 22.63 24.80
C THR A 69 -9.04 22.98 24.87
N GLN A 70 -8.17 22.00 25.12
CA GLN A 70 -6.73 22.23 25.17
C GLN A 70 -6.20 22.62 23.79
N ALA A 71 -5.29 23.60 23.74
CA ALA A 71 -4.58 23.95 22.51
C ALA A 71 -3.60 22.83 22.13
N ALA A 72 -3.30 22.71 20.83
CA ALA A 72 -2.32 21.76 20.33
C ALA A 72 -0.95 22.00 21.00
N GLY A 73 -0.38 20.95 21.57
CA GLY A 73 0.92 20.97 22.22
C GLY A 73 2.08 21.01 21.23
N ALA A 74 3.30 21.21 21.74
CA ALA A 74 4.51 21.23 20.91
C ALA A 74 4.78 19.89 20.18
N GLU A 75 4.18 18.79 20.64
CA GLU A 75 4.27 17.44 20.05
C GLU A 75 3.11 17.11 19.11
N ASP A 76 2.17 18.04 18.89
CA ASP A 76 0.96 17.83 18.09
C ASP A 76 1.20 18.26 16.64
N TYR A 77 2.17 17.60 16.00
CA TYR A 77 2.53 17.78 14.60
C TYR A 77 2.81 16.43 13.94
N GLY A 78 2.88 16.43 12.61
CA GLY A 78 3.18 15.23 11.82
C GLY A 78 1.99 14.71 11.01
N ILE A 79 2.24 13.63 10.28
CA ILE A 79 1.31 13.08 9.30
C ILE A 79 0.12 12.44 10.03
N SER A 80 0.36 11.64 11.07
CA SER A 80 -0.74 10.99 11.80
C SER A 80 -1.62 11.98 12.54
N TYR A 81 -1.04 13.05 13.09
CA TYR A 81 -1.79 14.11 13.73
C TYR A 81 -2.73 14.81 12.74
N ASN A 82 -2.22 15.24 11.58
CA ASN A 82 -3.02 15.90 10.55
C ASN A 82 -4.15 15.02 10.00
N VAL A 83 -3.88 13.74 9.74
CA VAL A 83 -4.91 12.77 9.34
C VAL A 83 -5.90 12.54 10.49
N GLY A 84 -5.42 12.54 11.74
CA GLY A 84 -6.22 12.47 12.94
C GLY A 84 -7.22 13.61 13.06
N CYS A 85 -6.76 14.85 12.88
CA CYS A 85 -7.62 16.04 12.85
C CYS A 85 -8.72 15.93 11.80
N PHE A 86 -8.38 15.48 10.59
CA PHE A 86 -9.37 15.28 9.52
C PHE A 86 -10.41 14.20 9.87
N LEU A 87 -9.98 13.07 10.41
CA LEU A 87 -10.87 11.99 10.84
C LEU A 87 -11.74 12.40 12.04
N ALA A 88 -11.18 13.11 13.02
CA ALA A 88 -11.89 13.64 14.17
C ALA A 88 -12.96 14.66 13.74
N TRP A 89 -12.62 15.53 12.79
CA TRP A 89 -13.56 16.48 12.20
C TRP A 89 -14.72 15.76 11.48
N LEU A 90 -14.41 14.79 10.61
CA LEU A 90 -15.43 13.96 9.96
C LEU A 90 -16.34 13.24 10.96
N TYR A 91 -15.75 12.68 12.02
CA TYR A 91 -16.50 12.03 13.09
C TYR A 91 -17.46 13.01 13.76
N MET A 92 -17.00 14.21 14.12
CA MET A 92 -17.85 15.24 14.73
C MET A 92 -18.97 15.70 13.79
N CYS A 93 -18.70 15.84 12.49
CA CYS A 93 -19.73 16.18 11.50
C CYS A 93 -20.80 15.08 11.38
N LEU A 94 -20.38 13.81 11.29
CA LEU A 94 -21.31 12.67 11.27
C LEU A 94 -22.09 12.55 12.58
N PHE A 95 -21.41 12.75 13.71
CA PHE A 95 -22.05 12.77 15.01
C PHE A 95 -23.10 13.88 15.07
N ALA A 96 -22.80 15.12 14.69
CA ALA A 96 -23.78 16.20 14.69
C ALA A 96 -24.99 15.89 13.77
N MET A 97 -24.73 15.39 12.56
CA MET A 97 -25.80 15.05 11.60
C MET A 97 -26.71 13.91 12.06
N VAL A 98 -26.21 12.95 12.85
CA VAL A 98 -27.00 11.80 13.32
C VAL A 98 -27.54 12.04 14.73
N TRP A 99 -26.76 12.64 15.60
CA TRP A 99 -27.08 12.81 17.01
C TRP A 99 -28.11 13.91 17.25
N GLU A 100 -27.91 15.10 16.66
CA GLU A 100 -28.85 16.22 16.88
C GLU A 100 -30.29 15.91 16.45
N PRO A 101 -30.55 15.38 15.23
CA PRO A 101 -31.94 15.16 14.82
C PRO A 101 -32.61 13.96 15.50
N PHE A 102 -31.85 12.93 15.90
CA PHE A 102 -32.45 11.68 16.38
C PHE A 102 -32.40 11.50 17.91
N PHE A 103 -31.45 12.10 18.61
CA PHE A 103 -31.16 11.77 20.01
C PHE A 103 -31.09 12.98 20.94
N SER A 104 -31.14 14.22 20.41
CA SER A 104 -31.11 15.45 21.24
C SER A 104 -32.24 15.52 22.28
N TRP A 105 -33.39 14.92 21.99
CA TRP A 105 -34.56 14.88 22.87
C TRP A 105 -34.51 13.76 23.92
N TRP A 106 -33.57 12.80 23.81
CA TRP A 106 -33.55 11.59 24.63
C TRP A 106 -32.58 11.65 25.81
N VAL A 107 -31.65 12.61 25.86
CA VAL A 107 -30.66 12.69 26.97
C VAL A 107 -31.23 13.51 28.13
N PRO A 108 -31.52 12.90 29.29
CA PRO A 108 -31.84 13.66 30.50
C PRO A 108 -30.56 14.31 31.03
N THR A 109 -30.61 15.60 31.32
CA THR A 109 -29.58 16.33 32.07
C THR A 109 -29.61 15.89 33.53
N SER A 110 -29.00 14.75 33.85
CA SER A 110 -28.79 14.38 35.25
C SER A 110 -27.56 13.50 35.42
N THR A 111 -26.53 14.11 35.97
CA THR A 111 -25.35 13.50 36.58
C THR A 111 -25.77 12.58 37.72
N SER A 112 -25.61 11.28 37.55
CA SER A 112 -25.53 10.34 38.67
C SER A 112 -24.07 9.96 38.89
N ASP A 113 -23.56 10.18 40.11
CA ASP A 113 -22.15 9.93 40.46
C ASP A 113 -21.74 8.45 40.33
N GLU A 114 -22.71 7.53 40.35
CA GLU A 114 -22.48 6.09 40.22
C GLU A 114 -22.30 5.61 38.76
N GLU A 115 -23.01 6.18 37.79
CA GLU A 115 -22.75 5.91 36.36
C GLU A 115 -21.34 6.36 35.97
N SER A 116 -20.86 7.47 36.55
CA SER A 116 -19.51 7.97 36.30
C SER A 116 -18.42 6.97 36.73
N LYS A 117 -18.63 6.23 37.82
CA LYS A 117 -17.66 5.22 38.32
C LYS A 117 -17.62 3.97 37.43
N THR A 118 -18.75 3.56 36.88
CA THR A 118 -18.81 2.39 35.99
C THR A 118 -18.28 2.76 34.60
N MET A 119 -18.66 3.93 34.09
CA MET A 119 -18.18 4.45 32.81
C MET A 119 -16.68 4.73 32.84
N SER A 120 -16.14 5.28 33.93
CA SER A 120 -14.69 5.49 34.09
C SER A 120 -13.90 4.18 34.17
N LYS A 121 -14.44 3.11 34.78
CA LYS A 121 -13.82 1.78 34.74
C LYS A 121 -13.79 1.22 33.31
N VAL A 122 -14.89 1.34 32.57
CA VAL A 122 -14.98 0.87 31.18
C VAL A 122 -14.02 1.66 30.29
N ILE A 123 -13.97 2.99 30.41
CA ILE A 123 -13.03 3.85 29.68
C ILE A 123 -11.58 3.46 30.02
N SER A 124 -11.24 3.25 31.30
CA SER A 124 -9.90 2.83 31.69
C SER A 124 -9.49 1.46 31.13
N ILE A 125 -10.43 0.51 31.07
CA ILE A 125 -10.17 -0.80 30.46
C ILE A 125 -9.99 -0.64 28.94
N LEU A 126 -10.83 0.17 28.30
CA LEU A 126 -10.77 0.40 26.86
C LEU A 126 -9.47 1.11 26.46
N ASP A 127 -9.01 2.09 27.25
CA ASP A 127 -7.74 2.77 27.06
C ASP A 127 -6.55 1.82 27.19
N LYS A 128 -6.56 0.94 28.20
CA LYS A 128 -5.53 -0.10 28.35
C LYS A 128 -5.53 -1.08 27.19
N LEU A 129 -6.72 -1.50 26.74
CA LEU A 129 -6.86 -2.42 25.62
C LEU A 129 -6.40 -1.77 24.32
N ASN A 130 -6.80 -0.52 24.06
CA ASN A 130 -6.36 0.27 22.91
C ASN A 130 -4.85 0.51 22.93
N GLY A 131 -4.27 0.78 24.10
CA GLY A 131 -2.84 0.99 24.30
C GLY A 131 -1.98 -0.23 23.91
N VAL A 132 -2.53 -1.45 23.94
CA VAL A 132 -1.85 -2.67 23.50
C VAL A 132 -2.26 -3.08 22.08
N PHE A 133 -3.56 -3.01 21.79
CA PHE A 133 -4.13 -3.50 20.54
C PHE A 133 -3.72 -2.67 19.33
N LEU A 134 -3.76 -1.34 19.43
CA LEU A 134 -3.43 -0.48 18.28
C LEU A 134 -1.96 -0.61 17.84
N PRO A 135 -0.96 -0.57 18.75
CA PRO A 135 0.43 -0.84 18.36
C PRO A 135 0.62 -2.24 17.80
N ALA A 136 -0.05 -3.26 18.35
CA ALA A 136 0.03 -4.63 17.86
C ALA A 136 -0.51 -4.75 16.42
N VAL A 137 -1.64 -4.11 16.10
CA VAL A 137 -2.21 -4.11 14.74
C VAL A 137 -1.32 -3.35 13.75
N VAL A 138 -0.73 -2.22 14.16
CA VAL A 138 0.27 -1.51 13.35
C VAL A 138 1.47 -2.43 13.07
N GLY A 139 1.99 -3.12 14.10
CA GLY A 139 3.08 -4.08 13.97
C GLY A 139 2.76 -5.24 13.01
N MET A 140 1.59 -5.87 13.15
CA MET A 140 1.14 -6.92 12.23
C MET A 140 1.00 -6.42 10.80
N SER A 141 0.48 -5.21 10.61
CA SER A 141 0.33 -4.59 9.28
C SER A 141 1.69 -4.31 8.63
N LEU A 142 2.68 -3.86 9.43
CA LEU A 142 4.06 -3.68 8.97
C LEU A 142 4.73 -5.01 8.59
N LEU A 143 4.54 -6.06 9.38
CA LEU A 143 5.05 -7.40 9.04
C LEU A 143 4.43 -7.91 7.73
N GLN A 144 3.13 -7.74 7.55
CA GLN A 144 2.45 -8.10 6.32
C GLN A 144 2.93 -7.25 5.13
N HIS A 145 3.23 -5.98 5.36
CA HIS A 145 3.85 -5.11 4.36
C HIS A 145 5.23 -5.65 3.94
N ILE A 146 6.11 -5.96 4.89
CA ILE A 146 7.43 -6.55 4.63
C ILE A 146 7.30 -7.86 3.85
N TYR A 147 6.37 -8.74 4.25
CA TYR A 147 6.10 -9.99 3.55
C TYR A 147 5.74 -9.76 2.08
N HIS A 148 4.87 -8.78 1.79
CA HIS A 148 4.50 -8.45 0.42
C HIS A 148 5.63 -7.81 -0.37
N VAL A 149 6.48 -6.99 0.26
CA VAL A 149 7.70 -6.45 -0.37
C VAL A 149 8.64 -7.59 -0.76
N ILE A 150 8.97 -8.49 0.16
CA ILE A 150 9.82 -9.65 -0.10
C ILE A 150 9.21 -10.51 -1.22
N SER A 151 7.90 -10.74 -1.16
CA SER A 151 7.18 -11.47 -2.21
C SER A 151 7.32 -10.81 -3.58
N THR A 152 7.29 -9.48 -3.69
CA THR A 152 7.51 -8.79 -4.97
C THR A 152 8.93 -8.95 -5.53
N PHE A 153 9.93 -9.13 -4.68
CA PHE A 153 11.32 -9.39 -5.10
C PHE A 153 11.57 -10.86 -5.46
N ILE A 154 10.89 -11.78 -4.78
CA ILE A 154 10.98 -13.22 -5.06
C ILE A 154 10.23 -13.54 -6.36
N TYR A 155 8.98 -13.07 -6.49
CA TYR A 155 8.09 -13.38 -7.61
C TYR A 155 8.29 -12.41 -8.78
N VAL A 156 9.31 -12.70 -9.59
CA VAL A 156 9.65 -11.93 -10.79
C VAL A 156 9.04 -12.53 -12.06
N ASP A 157 8.73 -13.83 -12.05
CA ASP A 157 8.27 -14.60 -13.23
C ASP A 157 6.82 -15.12 -13.10
N ALA A 158 6.31 -15.65 -14.22
CA ALA A 158 4.98 -16.28 -14.31
C ALA A 158 4.91 -17.59 -13.50
N ARG A 159 3.71 -17.94 -12.99
CA ARG A 159 3.51 -19.11 -12.10
C ARG A 159 2.37 -20.00 -12.58
N PRO A 160 2.47 -21.35 -12.55
CA PRO A 160 1.33 -22.22 -12.82
C PRO A 160 0.17 -21.99 -11.85
N VAL A 161 -1.05 -22.01 -12.38
CA VAL A 161 -2.31 -21.64 -11.70
C VAL A 161 -2.62 -22.54 -10.49
N ASP A 162 -2.17 -23.80 -10.51
CA ASP A 162 -2.54 -24.82 -9.52
C ASP A 162 -1.44 -25.15 -8.50
N SER A 163 -0.34 -24.36 -8.46
CA SER A 163 0.71 -24.59 -7.46
C SER A 163 0.31 -24.03 -6.09
N THR A 164 -0.34 -24.87 -5.28
CA THR A 164 -0.65 -24.67 -3.85
C THR A 164 0.58 -24.60 -2.94
N ALA A 165 1.79 -24.78 -3.51
CA ALA A 165 3.04 -24.62 -2.78
C ALA A 165 3.24 -23.14 -2.40
N LYS A 166 2.86 -22.83 -1.15
CA LYS A 166 3.18 -21.59 -0.42
C LYS A 166 4.68 -21.34 -0.25
N THR A 167 5.51 -22.29 -0.64
CA THR A 167 6.97 -22.20 -0.66
C THR A 167 7.50 -22.48 -2.08
N PRO A 168 8.57 -21.78 -2.52
CA PRO A 168 9.12 -21.92 -3.85
C PRO A 168 9.89 -23.25 -3.94
N ARG A 169 9.20 -24.37 -4.20
CA ARG A 169 9.85 -25.68 -4.36
C ARG A 169 10.41 -25.94 -5.76
N SER A 170 10.56 -24.90 -6.57
CA SER A 170 11.27 -24.92 -7.85
C SER A 170 11.86 -23.52 -8.02
N ALA A 171 13.13 -23.25 -7.75
CA ALA A 171 14.31 -23.82 -8.40
C ALA A 171 14.33 -23.68 -9.94
N SER A 172 13.54 -22.78 -10.53
CA SER A 172 13.99 -22.02 -11.72
C SER A 172 14.85 -20.84 -11.23
N LEU A 173 16.02 -21.20 -10.70
CA LEU A 173 17.03 -20.31 -10.17
C LEU A 173 17.45 -19.27 -11.23
N ASN A 174 17.40 -18.00 -10.82
CA ASN A 174 18.38 -16.96 -11.17
C ASN A 174 18.94 -16.99 -12.61
N SER A 175 18.08 -16.86 -13.62
CA SER A 175 18.58 -16.36 -14.90
C SER A 175 19.17 -14.95 -14.70
N LYS A 176 20.24 -14.59 -15.43
CA LYS A 176 20.81 -13.23 -15.43
C LYS A 176 19.72 -12.15 -15.63
N LYS A 177 18.68 -12.49 -16.39
CA LYS A 177 17.49 -11.66 -16.64
C LYS A 177 16.71 -11.34 -15.35
N ASN A 178 16.59 -12.29 -14.43
CA ASN A 178 15.82 -12.14 -13.19
C ASN A 178 16.57 -11.24 -12.19
N TRP A 179 17.90 -11.34 -12.15
CA TRP A 179 18.74 -10.43 -11.38
C TRP A 179 18.69 -8.98 -11.89
N ALA A 180 18.70 -8.79 -13.21
CA ALA A 180 18.55 -7.45 -13.79
C ALA A 180 17.20 -6.81 -13.39
N ILE A 181 16.11 -7.58 -13.43
CA ILE A 181 14.79 -7.09 -13.01
C ILE A 181 14.75 -6.74 -11.51
N ARG A 182 15.33 -7.59 -10.65
CA ARG A 182 15.44 -7.32 -9.22
C ARG A 182 16.26 -6.06 -8.95
N ALA A 183 17.36 -5.85 -9.68
CA ALA A 183 18.19 -4.65 -9.58
C ALA A 183 17.42 -3.39 -9.96
N ILE A 184 16.60 -3.42 -11.03
CA ILE A 184 15.75 -2.28 -11.42
C ILE A 184 14.73 -1.96 -10.33
N LEU A 185 14.12 -2.98 -9.72
CA LEU A 185 13.18 -2.80 -8.61
C LEU A 185 13.87 -2.22 -7.38
N LEU A 186 15.04 -2.74 -7.01
CA LEU A 186 15.85 -2.23 -5.90
C LEU A 186 16.25 -0.78 -6.15
N LEU A 187 16.70 -0.46 -7.36
CA LEU A 187 17.07 0.91 -7.74
C LEU A 187 15.88 1.85 -7.59
N GLY A 188 14.68 1.46 -8.04
CA GLY A 188 13.46 2.25 -7.86
C GLY A 188 13.15 2.52 -6.39
N VAL A 189 13.32 1.53 -5.50
CA VAL A 189 13.15 1.69 -4.05
C VAL A 189 14.20 2.61 -3.45
N ILE A 190 15.48 2.40 -3.76
CA ILE A 190 16.58 3.23 -3.25
C ILE A 190 16.40 4.68 -3.69
N THR A 191 16.13 4.92 -4.98
CA THR A 191 15.89 6.26 -5.50
C THR A 191 14.70 6.92 -4.81
N SER A 192 13.60 6.19 -4.58
CA SER A 192 12.45 6.73 -3.87
C SER A 192 12.75 7.09 -2.41
N ILE A 193 13.56 6.29 -1.72
CA ILE A 193 13.94 6.56 -0.32
C ILE A 193 14.88 7.75 -0.23
N VAL A 194 15.93 7.78 -1.07
CA VAL A 194 16.92 8.87 -1.08
C VAL A 194 16.28 10.19 -1.47
N CYS A 195 15.52 10.22 -2.56
CA CYS A 195 14.83 11.42 -3.02
C CYS A 195 13.75 11.85 -2.03
N GLY A 196 13.00 10.90 -1.45
CA GLY A 196 12.01 11.20 -0.43
C GLY A 196 12.64 11.80 0.83
N LYS A 197 13.74 11.24 1.34
CA LYS A 197 14.47 11.79 2.48
C LYS A 197 14.97 13.21 2.19
N ALA A 198 15.58 13.43 1.02
CA ALA A 198 16.06 14.73 0.60
C ALA A 198 14.92 15.77 0.53
N MET A 199 13.76 15.37 0.01
CA MET A 199 12.57 16.23 -0.05
C MET A 199 12.10 16.63 1.36
N PHE A 200 12.01 15.67 2.31
CA PHE A 200 11.63 16.00 3.68
C PHE A 200 12.64 16.91 4.39
N THR A 201 13.95 16.72 4.16
CA THR A 201 14.95 17.63 4.74
C THR A 201 14.83 19.06 4.20
N VAL A 202 14.47 19.21 2.92
CA VAL A 202 14.24 20.55 2.33
C VAL A 202 12.96 21.16 2.91
N LEU A 203 11.87 20.39 2.99
CA LEU A 203 10.60 20.87 3.55
C LEU A 203 10.70 21.24 5.03
N GLU A 204 11.50 20.51 5.79
CA GLU A 204 11.82 20.82 7.18
C GLU A 204 12.63 22.12 7.27
N GLY A 205 13.60 22.33 6.37
CA GLY A 205 14.38 23.56 6.29
C GLY A 205 13.56 24.82 5.99
N TYR A 206 12.41 24.68 5.33
CA TYR A 206 11.45 25.77 5.09
C TYR A 206 10.29 25.79 6.10
N ASP A 207 10.33 24.95 7.14
CA ASP A 207 9.29 24.82 8.17
C ASP A 207 7.89 24.46 7.64
N LEU A 208 7.79 23.88 6.44
CA LEU A 208 6.51 23.50 5.83
C LEU A 208 6.03 22.11 6.27
N ALA A 209 6.95 21.17 6.46
CA ALA A 209 6.60 19.80 6.84
C ALA A 209 7.62 19.20 7.79
N ARG A 210 7.27 19.16 9.08
CA ARG A 210 8.00 18.39 10.09
C ARG A 210 7.35 17.03 10.26
N VAL A 211 8.15 15.98 10.21
CA VAL A 211 7.71 14.59 10.39
C VAL A 211 8.49 13.99 11.55
N LYS A 212 7.78 13.42 12.53
CA LYS A 212 8.43 12.74 13.66
C LYS A 212 9.28 11.56 13.15
N PRO A 213 10.44 11.27 13.74
CA PRO A 213 11.27 10.14 13.31
C PRO A 213 10.53 8.79 13.30
N VAL A 214 9.66 8.58 14.28
CA VAL A 214 8.82 7.37 14.36
C VAL A 214 7.81 7.32 13.21
N GLU A 215 7.14 8.43 12.90
CA GLU A 215 6.21 8.52 11.77
C GLU A 215 6.94 8.34 10.44
N TYR A 216 8.17 8.83 10.32
CA TYR A 216 8.97 8.61 9.12
C TYR A 216 9.19 7.12 8.89
N LEU A 217 9.60 6.38 9.93
CA LEU A 217 9.88 4.94 9.83
C LEU A 217 8.60 4.12 9.59
N VAL A 218 7.50 4.47 10.26
CA VAL A 218 6.26 3.68 10.26
C VAL A 218 5.33 4.04 9.09
N LEU A 219 5.30 5.30 8.65
CA LEU A 219 4.38 5.78 7.61
C LEU A 219 5.11 6.07 6.30
N VAL A 220 6.11 6.97 6.35
CA VAL A 220 6.75 7.50 5.15
C VAL A 220 7.54 6.41 4.43
N LEU A 221 8.32 5.61 5.16
CA LEU A 221 9.15 4.57 4.56
C LEU A 221 8.33 3.50 3.82
N PRO A 222 7.24 2.93 4.37
CA PRO A 222 6.36 2.04 3.60
C PRO A 222 5.77 2.68 2.33
N ILE A 223 5.39 3.97 2.39
CA ILE A 223 4.90 4.72 1.22
C ILE A 223 6.00 4.82 0.15
N GLN A 224 7.21 5.21 0.54
CA GLN A 224 8.37 5.33 -0.36
C GLN A 224 8.72 3.98 -1.00
N VAL A 225 8.72 2.89 -0.22
CA VAL A 225 8.96 1.53 -0.75
C VAL A 225 7.90 1.16 -1.79
N ASN A 226 6.63 1.44 -1.52
CA ASN A 226 5.52 1.17 -2.44
C ASN A 226 5.66 1.98 -3.74
N PHE A 227 6.00 3.27 -3.63
CA PHE A 227 6.23 4.13 -4.79
C PHE A 227 7.44 3.67 -5.61
N GLY A 228 8.54 3.32 -4.96
CA GLY A 228 9.73 2.79 -5.62
C GLY A 228 9.49 1.47 -6.35
N LEU A 229 8.74 0.54 -5.74
CA LEU A 229 8.33 -0.72 -6.40
C LEU A 229 7.42 -0.47 -7.61
N LEU A 230 6.52 0.52 -7.52
CA LEU A 230 5.67 0.93 -8.63
C LEU A 230 6.50 1.51 -9.78
N MET A 231 7.47 2.39 -9.46
CA MET A 231 8.38 2.99 -10.43
C MET A 231 9.23 1.93 -11.14
N GLY A 232 9.87 1.04 -10.38
CA GLY A 232 10.66 -0.05 -10.95
C GLY A 232 9.83 -0.99 -11.82
N SER A 233 8.57 -1.26 -11.43
CA SER A 233 7.64 -2.05 -12.24
C SER A 233 7.23 -1.36 -13.55
N ALA A 234 7.04 -0.04 -13.52
CA ALA A 234 6.73 0.75 -14.71
C ALA A 234 7.92 0.78 -15.69
N VAL A 235 9.15 0.89 -15.18
CA VAL A 235 10.37 0.81 -15.99
C VAL A 235 10.51 -0.57 -16.63
N GLN A 236 10.29 -1.65 -15.86
CA GLN A 236 10.30 -3.01 -16.41
C GLN A 236 9.26 -3.17 -17.53
N PHE A 237 8.03 -2.69 -17.32
CA PHE A 237 6.97 -2.78 -18.33
C PHE A 237 7.35 -2.06 -19.63
N LYS A 238 7.90 -0.84 -19.53
CA LYS A 238 8.38 -0.09 -20.70
C LYS A 238 9.53 -0.80 -21.41
N ALA A 239 10.46 -1.41 -20.67
CA ALA A 239 11.57 -2.18 -21.23
C ALA A 239 11.08 -3.41 -22.00
N GLU A 240 10.13 -4.17 -21.44
CA GLU A 240 9.51 -5.32 -22.11
C GLU A 240 8.74 -4.90 -23.37
N GLN A 241 7.98 -3.81 -23.31
CA GLN A 241 7.24 -3.32 -24.48
C GLN A 241 8.19 -2.92 -25.61
N ARG A 242 9.32 -2.29 -25.28
CA ARG A 242 10.37 -1.96 -26.27
C ARG A 242 11.03 -3.22 -26.84
N ALA A 243 11.32 -4.22 -26.02
CA ALA A 243 11.89 -5.48 -26.47
C ALA A 243 10.93 -6.24 -27.40
N ALA A 244 9.64 -6.32 -27.05
CA ALA A 244 8.62 -6.96 -27.86
C ALA A 244 8.45 -6.28 -29.23
N ARG A 245 8.45 -4.94 -29.28
CA ARG A 245 8.43 -4.19 -30.54
C ARG A 245 9.64 -4.51 -31.42
N LYS A 246 10.84 -4.55 -30.84
CA LYS A 246 12.07 -4.92 -31.58
C LYS A 246 12.02 -6.35 -32.12
N MET A 247 11.48 -7.30 -31.35
CA MET A 247 11.31 -8.68 -31.80
C MET A 247 10.26 -8.80 -32.90
N ALA A 248 9.15 -8.06 -32.82
CA ALA A 248 8.13 -8.05 -33.87
C ALA A 248 8.69 -7.51 -35.20
N VAL A 249 9.45 -6.41 -35.14
CA VAL A 249 10.11 -5.86 -36.34
C VAL A 249 11.12 -6.86 -36.92
N ARG A 250 11.95 -7.49 -36.09
CA ARG A 250 12.90 -8.52 -36.56
C ARG A 250 12.19 -9.69 -37.24
N LYS A 251 11.12 -10.22 -36.65
CA LYS A 251 10.35 -11.31 -37.27
C LYS A 251 9.79 -10.94 -38.64
N VAL A 252 9.30 -9.71 -38.82
CA VAL A 252 8.82 -9.23 -40.12
C VAL A 252 9.98 -9.21 -41.12
N VAL A 253 11.12 -8.62 -40.75
CA VAL A 253 12.32 -8.56 -41.59
C VAL A 253 12.85 -9.96 -41.95
N ASP A 254 12.91 -10.88 -40.98
CA ASP A 254 13.35 -12.26 -41.19
C ASP A 254 12.39 -13.03 -42.11
N THR A 255 11.08 -12.74 -42.04
CA THR A 255 10.06 -13.37 -42.90
C THR A 255 10.11 -12.81 -44.32
N GLU A 256 10.32 -11.50 -44.48
CA GLU A 256 10.53 -10.85 -45.78
C GLU A 256 11.80 -11.37 -46.46
N ALA A 257 12.91 -11.46 -45.72
CA ALA A 257 14.16 -12.02 -46.23
C ALA A 257 14.02 -13.50 -46.67
N ALA A 258 13.28 -14.31 -45.90
CA ALA A 258 13.01 -15.69 -46.26
C ALA A 258 12.07 -15.83 -47.48
N ALA A 259 11.15 -14.88 -47.68
CA ALA A 259 10.29 -14.84 -48.86
C ALA A 259 11.09 -14.47 -50.11
N ASP A 260 11.96 -13.46 -50.02
CA ASP A 260 12.85 -13.03 -51.10
C ASP A 260 13.83 -14.15 -51.52
N GLU A 261 14.38 -14.89 -50.54
CA GLU A 261 15.26 -16.03 -50.81
C GLU A 261 14.50 -17.17 -51.52
N LYS A 262 13.27 -17.45 -51.10
CA LYS A 262 12.41 -18.44 -51.77
C LYS A 262 12.05 -18.03 -53.20
N GLU A 263 11.78 -16.75 -53.44
CA GLU A 263 11.47 -16.23 -54.77
C GLU A 263 12.67 -16.34 -55.72
N ARG A 264 13.89 -16.06 -55.23
CA ARG A 264 15.13 -16.27 -56.00
C ARG A 264 15.34 -17.73 -56.40
N LEU A 265 15.12 -18.67 -55.47
CA LEU A 265 15.27 -20.10 -55.72
C LEU A 265 14.23 -20.64 -56.74
N LEU A 266 13.08 -19.97 -56.89
CA LEU A 266 12.06 -20.35 -57.88
C LEU A 266 12.34 -19.79 -59.28
N VAL A 267 13.13 -18.73 -59.40
CA VAL A 267 13.53 -18.14 -60.69
C VAL A 267 14.76 -18.82 -61.27
N GLU A 268 15.62 -19.41 -60.43
CA GLU A 268 16.83 -20.14 -60.85
C GLU A 268 16.59 -21.63 -61.16
N ALA A 269 15.38 -22.16 -60.93
CA ALA A 269 14.98 -23.54 -61.21
C ALA A 269 14.20 -23.68 -62.52
#